data_AF-A0A956DIG2-F1
#
_entry.id   AF-A0A956DIG2-F1
#
_cell.length_a   1.000
_cell.length_b   1.000
_cell.length_c   1.000
_cell.angle_alpha   90.00
_cell.angle_beta   90.00
_cell.angle_gamma   90.00
#
_symmetry.space_group_name_H-M   'P 1'
#
loop_
_entity.id
_entity.type
_entity.pdbx_description
1 polymer ?
#
loop_
_entity_poly.entity_id
_entity_poly.type
_entity_poly.pdbx_seq_one_letter_code
_entity_poly.pdbx_strand_id
1 'polypeptide(L)'
;MKRSAELLLTCCLVVLASLGLFGCAGHESRVKAALDALDVGDPEGAVAALNEEMGIETADQLPALEGDNALLLLDRATILQSLGKLETSARDFGTADKAIEVLDLSRSAADDLGKYLFSDDVGPYRAPAFEKLLLNSFNMLNYLGRHDLSGAKVEARRLEVMERYLKDSEDTTALVGLGSYLAGFAYEKAGDRDAALLHYEEALSVHDYPSLLQPLQVLTGGERKSPHIDALIAGRGGAESLARAGDSEVLVVVGYGRVPQKLPERIPIGLALTMVSGIISPHDAAQANELAAKGLVTWINFPRLGPARGRYSTPQLWVDGRATGLDHAMDIEAEVRREWEEKEPTVVLSAITRMITRIIAGEVVQ
;
A
#
# COMPACT_ATOMS: atom_id res chain seq x y z
N MET A 1 62.08 5.58 -9.65
CA MET A 1 61.31 4.61 -8.86
C MET A 1 60.39 5.21 -7.78
N LYS A 2 60.38 6.54 -7.52
CA LYS A 2 59.46 7.15 -6.52
C LYS A 2 58.09 7.59 -7.07
N ARG A 3 57.99 7.95 -8.36
CA ARG A 3 56.72 8.42 -8.99
C ARG A 3 55.66 7.33 -9.21
N SER A 4 56.06 6.06 -9.31
CA SER A 4 55.14 4.94 -9.56
C SER A 4 54.36 4.53 -8.30
N ALA A 5 54.94 4.73 -7.12
CA ALA A 5 54.30 4.40 -5.84
C ALA A 5 53.24 5.44 -5.45
N GLU A 6 53.47 6.73 -5.75
CA GLU A 6 52.48 7.79 -5.48
C GLU A 6 51.23 7.66 -6.37
N LEU A 7 51.37 7.24 -7.64
CA LEU A 7 50.22 7.03 -8.53
C LEU A 7 49.33 5.85 -8.08
N LEU A 8 49.95 4.75 -7.62
CA LEU A 8 49.22 3.58 -7.10
C LEU A 8 48.53 3.88 -5.76
N LEU A 9 49.17 4.67 -4.88
CA LEU A 9 48.56 5.09 -3.62
C LEU A 9 47.38 6.05 -3.84
N THR A 10 47.48 6.94 -4.83
CA THR A 10 46.41 7.88 -5.19
C THR A 10 45.23 7.18 -5.88
N CYS A 11 45.49 6.16 -6.71
CA CYS A 11 44.43 5.33 -7.28
C CYS A 11 43.71 4.47 -6.21
N CYS A 12 44.41 3.92 -5.21
CA CYS A 12 43.77 3.18 -4.12
C CYS A 12 42.94 4.09 -3.19
N LEU A 13 43.37 5.34 -2.96
CA LEU A 13 42.59 6.31 -2.15
C LEU A 13 41.34 6.83 -2.86
N VAL A 14 41.36 6.96 -4.20
CA VAL A 14 40.17 7.36 -4.98
C VAL A 14 39.17 6.21 -5.09
N VAL A 15 39.62 4.95 -5.15
CA VAL A 15 38.74 3.77 -5.17
C VAL A 15 38.11 3.46 -3.80
N LEU A 16 38.80 3.76 -2.69
CA LEU A 16 38.20 3.64 -1.34
C LEU A 16 37.22 4.79 -1.02
N ALA A 17 37.40 5.98 -1.60
CA ALA A 17 36.46 7.10 -1.42
C ALA A 17 35.14 6.93 -2.21
N SER A 18 35.11 6.05 -3.23
CA SER A 18 33.90 5.71 -3.99
C SER A 18 33.04 4.60 -3.37
N LEU A 19 33.51 3.93 -2.30
CA LEU A 19 32.76 2.88 -1.61
C LEU A 19 31.86 3.40 -0.46
N GLY A 20 31.85 4.72 -0.22
CA GLY A 20 31.10 5.35 0.87
C GLY A 20 29.79 6.07 0.48
N LEU A 21 29.36 5.99 -0.78
CA LEU A 21 28.16 6.71 -1.28
C LEU A 21 26.98 5.81 -1.68
N PHE A 22 27.09 4.48 -1.55
CA PHE A 22 25.95 3.57 -1.74
C PHE A 22 25.12 3.43 -0.44
N GLY A 23 24.86 4.55 0.22
CA GLY A 23 23.94 4.63 1.34
C GLY A 23 22.51 4.83 0.83
N CYS A 24 21.71 3.78 0.89
CA CYS A 24 20.23 3.79 0.82
C CYS A 24 19.59 4.29 -0.50
N ALA A 25 19.68 3.50 -1.56
CA ALA A 25 18.68 3.56 -2.63
C ALA A 25 17.48 2.67 -2.22
N GLY A 26 16.54 3.21 -1.43
CA GLY A 26 15.29 2.53 -1.07
C GLY A 26 14.32 2.46 -2.26
N HIS A 27 13.20 1.75 -2.08
CA HIS A 27 12.11 1.66 -3.08
C HIS A 27 11.73 3.04 -3.67
N GLU A 28 11.74 4.09 -2.84
CA GLU A 28 11.40 5.46 -3.23
C GLU A 28 12.35 6.05 -4.29
N SER A 29 13.62 5.64 -4.27
CA SER A 29 14.58 6.04 -5.31
C SER A 29 14.34 5.33 -6.63
N ARG A 30 13.89 4.07 -6.59
CA ARG A 30 13.59 3.25 -7.78
C ARG A 30 12.34 3.74 -8.49
N VAL A 31 11.29 4.11 -7.75
CA VAL A 31 10.04 4.61 -8.37
C VAL A 31 10.10 6.08 -8.79
N LYS A 32 11.19 6.80 -8.49
CA LYS A 32 11.28 8.25 -8.73
C LYS A 32 10.99 8.63 -10.17
N ALA A 33 11.59 7.94 -11.15
CA ALA A 33 11.39 8.24 -12.56
C ALA A 33 9.92 8.05 -12.98
N ALA A 34 9.26 7.01 -12.46
CA ALA A 34 7.85 6.75 -12.70
C ALA A 34 6.96 7.85 -12.09
N LEU A 35 7.27 8.28 -10.86
CA LEU A 35 6.54 9.36 -10.20
C LEU A 35 6.71 10.71 -10.90
N ASP A 36 7.91 11.03 -11.38
CA ASP A 36 8.19 12.26 -12.15
C ASP A 36 7.42 12.26 -13.48
N ALA A 37 7.30 11.11 -14.15
CA ALA A 37 6.48 10.96 -15.36
C ALA A 37 4.98 11.18 -15.07
N LEU A 38 4.47 10.61 -13.97
CA LEU A 38 3.09 10.87 -13.53
C LEU A 38 2.86 12.35 -13.19
N ASP A 39 3.86 13.07 -12.67
CA ASP A 39 3.75 14.51 -12.33
C ASP A 39 3.51 15.40 -13.56
N VAL A 40 3.98 14.98 -14.73
CA VAL A 40 3.78 15.68 -16.01
C VAL A 40 2.66 15.09 -16.86
N GLY A 41 1.89 14.13 -16.32
CA GLY A 41 0.76 13.50 -17.01
C GLY A 41 1.17 12.46 -18.05
N ASP A 42 2.30 11.78 -17.86
CA ASP A 42 2.82 10.72 -18.74
C ASP A 42 2.76 9.33 -18.05
N PRO A 43 1.57 8.71 -17.95
CA PRO A 43 1.41 7.39 -17.34
C PRO A 43 2.07 6.27 -18.14
N GLU A 44 2.16 6.36 -19.47
CA GLU A 44 2.89 5.41 -20.30
C GLU A 44 4.40 5.46 -20.04
N GLY A 45 4.97 6.66 -19.94
CA GLY A 45 6.36 6.86 -19.53
C GLY A 45 6.63 6.32 -18.12
N ALA A 46 5.67 6.45 -17.21
CA ALA A 46 5.78 5.87 -15.88
C ALA A 46 5.85 4.33 -15.90
N VAL A 47 5.02 3.67 -16.74
CA VAL A 47 5.11 2.21 -16.95
C VAL A 47 6.44 1.82 -17.57
N ALA A 48 6.96 2.58 -18.53
CA ALA A 48 8.27 2.31 -19.14
C ALA A 48 9.41 2.41 -18.12
N ALA A 49 9.39 3.43 -17.25
CA ALA A 49 10.37 3.58 -16.18
C ALA A 49 10.35 2.40 -15.19
N LEU A 50 9.16 1.93 -14.80
CA LEU A 50 9.03 0.75 -13.93
C LEU A 50 9.52 -0.53 -14.62
N ASN A 51 9.29 -0.68 -15.93
CA ASN A 51 9.82 -1.82 -16.69
C ASN A 51 11.36 -1.81 -16.69
N GLU A 52 11.98 -0.66 -16.91
CA GLU A 52 13.45 -0.51 -16.85
C GLU A 52 14.00 -0.87 -15.46
N GLU A 53 13.39 -0.36 -14.39
CA GLU A 53 13.74 -0.69 -13.00
C GLU A 53 13.60 -2.18 -12.66
N MET A 54 12.69 -2.88 -13.34
CA MET A 54 12.47 -4.31 -13.23
C MET A 54 13.33 -5.13 -14.21
N GLY A 55 14.12 -4.49 -15.07
CA GLY A 55 14.98 -5.15 -16.05
C GLY A 55 14.23 -5.88 -17.17
N ILE A 56 13.05 -5.38 -17.54
CA ILE A 56 12.18 -5.96 -18.58
C ILE A 56 11.85 -4.94 -19.67
N GLU A 57 11.57 -5.42 -20.88
CA GLU A 57 11.39 -4.55 -22.05
C GLU A 57 9.95 -4.03 -22.16
N THR A 58 8.97 -4.87 -21.80
CA THR A 58 7.56 -4.57 -22.01
C THR A 58 6.71 -4.92 -20.81
N ALA A 59 5.56 -4.24 -20.71
CA ALA A 59 4.57 -4.54 -19.68
C ALA A 59 3.96 -5.94 -19.81
N ASP A 60 4.18 -6.66 -20.92
CA ASP A 60 3.69 -8.04 -21.08
C ASP A 60 4.59 -9.08 -20.41
N GLN A 61 5.78 -8.67 -19.98
CA GLN A 61 6.73 -9.50 -19.25
C GLN A 61 6.57 -9.34 -17.73
N LEU A 62 6.91 -10.42 -17.02
CA LEU A 62 7.06 -10.42 -15.57
C LEU A 62 8.55 -10.48 -15.22
N PRO A 63 9.00 -9.72 -14.22
CA PRO A 63 10.38 -9.81 -13.73
C PRO A 63 10.58 -11.09 -12.90
N ALA A 64 11.83 -11.40 -12.59
CA ALA A 64 12.12 -12.27 -11.46
C ALA A 64 11.60 -11.62 -10.16
N LEU A 65 10.93 -12.40 -9.32
CA LEU A 65 10.33 -11.93 -8.06
C LEU A 65 11.37 -11.89 -6.93
N GLU A 66 12.44 -11.15 -7.17
CA GLU A 66 13.55 -10.92 -6.24
C GLU A 66 13.54 -9.45 -5.76
N GLY A 67 14.05 -9.21 -4.55
CA GLY A 67 14.08 -7.87 -3.94
C GLY A 67 12.68 -7.22 -3.90
N ASP A 68 12.62 -5.94 -4.27
CA ASP A 68 11.36 -5.16 -4.25
C ASP A 68 10.54 -5.27 -5.54
N ASN A 69 10.86 -6.20 -6.45
CA ASN A 69 10.15 -6.28 -7.74
C ASN A 69 8.65 -6.58 -7.57
N ALA A 70 8.25 -7.23 -6.47
CA ALA A 70 6.84 -7.39 -6.13
C ALA A 70 6.14 -6.03 -5.89
N LEU A 71 6.82 -5.08 -5.24
CA LEU A 71 6.28 -3.74 -5.00
C LEU A 71 6.21 -2.93 -6.30
N LEU A 72 7.25 -3.01 -7.15
CA LEU A 72 7.24 -2.36 -8.46
C LEU A 72 6.13 -2.89 -9.37
N LEU A 73 5.77 -4.17 -9.25
CA LEU A 73 4.60 -4.73 -9.93
C LEU A 73 3.29 -4.11 -9.43
N LEU A 74 3.15 -3.81 -8.14
CA LEU A 74 1.96 -3.13 -7.60
C LEU A 74 1.83 -1.70 -8.14
N ASP A 75 2.93 -0.97 -8.18
CA ASP A 75 2.96 0.38 -8.77
C ASP A 75 2.55 0.32 -10.25
N ARG A 76 3.14 -0.62 -11.01
CA ARG A 76 2.83 -0.81 -12.43
C ARG A 76 1.38 -1.23 -12.62
N ALA A 77 0.87 -2.15 -11.81
CA ALA A 77 -0.51 -2.63 -11.89
C ALA A 77 -1.53 -1.50 -11.69
N THR A 78 -1.27 -0.60 -10.73
CA THR A 78 -2.13 0.56 -10.45
C THR A 78 -2.14 1.55 -11.61
N ILE A 79 -0.98 1.81 -12.23
CA ILE A 79 -0.88 2.68 -13.42
C ILE A 79 -1.52 2.01 -14.65
N LEU A 80 -1.32 0.70 -14.84
CA LEU A 80 -1.96 -0.04 -15.93
C LEU A 80 -3.48 -0.07 -15.78
N GLN A 81 -4.00 -0.17 -14.55
CA GLN A 81 -5.43 -0.10 -14.28
C GLN A 81 -5.99 1.27 -14.69
N SER A 82 -5.32 2.38 -14.34
CA SER A 82 -5.76 3.73 -14.71
C SER A 82 -5.70 3.99 -16.22
N LEU A 83 -4.81 3.29 -16.94
CA LEU A 83 -4.73 3.26 -18.40
C LEU A 83 -5.78 2.35 -19.07
N GLY A 84 -6.62 1.65 -18.30
CA GLY A 84 -7.58 0.68 -18.83
C GLY A 84 -6.95 -0.61 -19.36
N LYS A 85 -5.67 -0.87 -19.08
CA LYS A 85 -4.95 -2.12 -19.43
C LYS A 85 -5.23 -3.19 -18.37
N LEU A 86 -6.52 -3.54 -18.24
CA LEU A 86 -7.05 -4.32 -17.12
C LEU A 86 -6.51 -5.75 -17.06
N GLU A 87 -6.31 -6.41 -18.20
CA GLU A 87 -5.68 -7.74 -18.30
C GLU A 87 -4.28 -7.76 -17.66
N THR A 88 -3.43 -6.84 -18.12
CA THR A 88 -2.03 -6.71 -17.72
C THR A 88 -1.92 -6.29 -16.26
N SER A 89 -2.78 -5.36 -15.83
CA SER A 89 -2.92 -4.97 -14.42
C SER A 89 -3.31 -6.14 -13.53
N ALA A 90 -4.31 -6.95 -13.93
CA ALA A 90 -4.77 -8.09 -13.14
C ALA A 90 -3.69 -9.15 -12.94
N ARG A 91 -2.90 -9.41 -13.99
CA ARG A 91 -1.73 -10.31 -13.91
C ARG A 91 -0.68 -9.78 -12.93
N ASP A 92 -0.38 -8.49 -12.97
CA ASP A 92 0.63 -7.89 -12.11
C ASP A 92 0.19 -7.90 -10.64
N PHE A 93 -1.04 -7.49 -10.33
CA PHE A 93 -1.60 -7.60 -8.98
C PHE A 93 -1.56 -9.04 -8.47
N GLY A 94 -2.06 -10.01 -9.26
CA GLY A 94 -2.08 -11.41 -8.85
C GLY A 94 -0.69 -12.07 -8.75
N THR A 95 0.34 -11.50 -9.41
CA THR A 95 1.73 -11.96 -9.28
C THR A 95 2.38 -11.38 -8.04
N ALA A 96 2.20 -10.08 -7.80
CA ALA A 96 2.71 -9.40 -6.62
C ALA A 96 2.09 -9.94 -5.32
N ASP A 97 0.78 -10.19 -5.31
CA ASP A 97 0.05 -10.76 -4.18
C ASP A 97 0.68 -12.08 -3.69
N LYS A 98 0.90 -13.04 -4.61
CA LYS A 98 1.57 -14.31 -4.31
C LYS A 98 2.99 -14.12 -3.77
N ALA A 99 3.73 -13.14 -4.31
CA ALA A 99 5.08 -12.87 -3.86
C ALA A 99 5.08 -12.33 -2.42
N ILE A 100 4.18 -11.41 -2.11
CA ILE A 100 4.02 -10.81 -0.78
C ILE A 100 3.60 -11.86 0.25
N GLU A 101 2.63 -12.73 -0.08
CA GLU A 101 2.22 -13.83 0.80
C GLU A 101 3.37 -14.78 1.16
N VAL A 102 4.19 -15.16 0.18
CA VAL A 102 5.36 -16.03 0.40
C VAL A 102 6.42 -15.34 1.28
N LEU A 103 6.65 -14.04 1.08
CA LEU A 103 7.59 -13.25 1.87
C LEU A 103 7.14 -13.13 3.34
N ASP A 104 5.84 -13.01 3.58
CA ASP A 104 5.26 -12.90 4.92
C ASP A 104 5.25 -14.23 5.68
N LEU A 105 4.93 -15.34 5.01
CA LEU A 105 4.84 -16.67 5.64
C LEU A 105 6.21 -17.29 5.96
N SER A 106 7.25 -16.95 5.21
CA SER A 106 8.57 -17.58 5.33
C SER A 106 9.43 -17.06 6.51
N ARG A 107 8.97 -16.06 7.28
CA ARG A 107 9.83 -15.30 8.19
C ARG A 107 9.35 -15.22 9.64
N SER A 108 8.39 -16.04 10.06
CA SER A 108 7.81 -15.97 11.41
C SER A 108 8.80 -16.28 12.56
N ALA A 109 8.91 -15.32 13.49
CA ALA A 109 9.22 -15.38 14.93
C ALA A 109 10.68 -15.53 15.44
N ALA A 110 11.64 -16.08 14.69
CA ALA A 110 13.03 -16.19 15.16
C ALA A 110 14.01 -15.19 14.50
N ASP A 111 13.66 -14.67 13.32
CA ASP A 111 14.52 -13.82 12.49
C ASP A 111 14.40 -12.31 12.78
N ASP A 112 13.34 -11.90 13.48
CA ASP A 112 12.92 -10.49 13.59
C ASP A 112 13.82 -9.63 14.47
N LEU A 113 14.41 -10.20 15.53
CA LEU A 113 15.34 -9.46 16.40
C LEU A 113 16.74 -9.33 15.78
N GLY A 114 17.15 -10.32 14.98
CA GLY A 114 18.49 -10.38 14.37
C GLY A 114 18.62 -9.49 13.15
N LYS A 115 17.62 -9.48 12.25
CA LYS A 115 17.72 -8.71 11.00
C LYS A 115 17.71 -7.19 11.20
N TYR A 116 16.99 -6.68 12.21
CA TYR A 116 17.02 -5.25 12.54
C TYR A 116 18.38 -4.76 13.07
N LEU A 117 19.17 -5.65 13.68
CA LEU A 117 20.51 -5.33 14.18
C LEU A 117 21.62 -5.47 13.13
N PHE A 118 21.45 -6.33 12.12
CA PHE A 118 22.53 -6.77 11.22
C PHE A 118 22.32 -6.45 9.73
N SER A 119 21.19 -5.85 9.33
CA SER A 119 20.91 -5.43 7.96
C SER A 119 20.91 -3.91 7.85
N ASP A 120 21.76 -3.36 6.96
CA ASP A 120 21.73 -1.94 6.60
C ASP A 120 20.44 -1.57 5.84
N ASP A 121 19.75 -2.56 5.26
CA ASP A 121 18.38 -2.44 4.78
C ASP A 121 17.40 -2.59 5.95
N VAL A 122 16.39 -1.72 6.00
CA VAL A 122 15.17 -2.01 6.77
C VAL A 122 14.77 -3.45 6.42
N GLY A 123 14.51 -4.30 7.42
CA GLY A 123 14.16 -5.69 7.18
C GLY A 123 13.12 -5.84 6.07
N PRO A 124 13.09 -6.98 5.38
CA PRO A 124 12.36 -7.10 4.14
C PRO A 124 10.88 -6.73 4.33
N TYR A 125 10.32 -6.02 3.35
CA TYR A 125 8.99 -5.42 3.44
C TYR A 125 7.92 -6.42 3.88
N ARG A 126 7.12 -6.01 4.86
CA ARG A 126 5.94 -6.73 5.37
C ARG A 126 4.73 -5.85 5.10
N ALA A 127 3.81 -6.34 4.26
CA ALA A 127 2.61 -5.58 3.94
C ALA A 127 1.75 -5.38 5.20
N PRO A 128 1.35 -4.14 5.53
CA PRO A 128 0.29 -3.90 6.49
C PRO A 128 -0.98 -4.68 6.13
N ALA A 129 -1.80 -5.00 7.14
CA ALA A 129 -3.05 -5.72 6.96
C ALA A 129 -3.94 -5.07 5.89
N PHE A 130 -4.01 -3.75 5.93
CA PHE A 130 -4.79 -2.91 5.04
C PHE A 130 -4.32 -3.04 3.57
N GLU A 131 -3.01 -3.06 3.31
CA GLU A 131 -2.47 -3.18 1.94
C GLU A 131 -2.83 -4.54 1.32
N LYS A 132 -2.83 -5.62 2.11
CA LYS A 132 -3.22 -6.97 1.64
C LYS A 132 -4.69 -7.05 1.21
N LEU A 133 -5.57 -6.38 1.96
CA LEU A 133 -7.00 -6.31 1.63
C LEU A 133 -7.24 -5.47 0.36
N LEU A 134 -6.46 -4.39 0.17
CA LEU A 134 -6.55 -3.56 -1.02
C LEU A 134 -6.19 -4.31 -2.29
N LEU A 135 -5.18 -5.19 -2.27
CA LEU A 135 -4.77 -5.94 -3.48
C LEU A 135 -5.94 -6.67 -4.13
N ASN A 136 -6.71 -7.42 -3.33
CA ASN A 136 -7.87 -8.16 -3.81
C ASN A 136 -8.98 -7.22 -4.29
N SER A 137 -9.19 -6.10 -3.60
CA SER A 137 -10.19 -5.08 -3.97
C SER A 137 -9.87 -4.40 -5.31
N PHE A 138 -8.62 -3.99 -5.51
CA PHE A 138 -8.16 -3.41 -6.77
C PHE A 138 -8.19 -4.45 -7.90
N ASN A 139 -7.83 -5.71 -7.62
CA ASN A 139 -7.86 -6.74 -8.64
C ASN A 139 -9.31 -7.13 -9.03
N MET A 140 -10.26 -7.11 -8.10
CA MET A 140 -11.69 -7.24 -8.41
C MET A 140 -12.15 -6.19 -9.43
N LEU A 141 -11.70 -4.94 -9.32
CA LEU A 141 -12.02 -3.89 -10.29
C LEU A 141 -11.53 -4.23 -11.70
N ASN A 142 -10.35 -4.83 -11.84
CA ASN A 142 -9.87 -5.29 -13.15
C ASN A 142 -10.79 -6.33 -13.78
N TYR A 143 -11.21 -7.33 -12.99
CA TYR A 143 -12.10 -8.37 -13.49
C TYR A 143 -13.51 -7.83 -13.79
N LEU A 144 -14.05 -6.97 -12.92
CA LEU A 144 -15.34 -6.30 -13.13
C LEU A 144 -15.34 -5.41 -14.38
N GLY A 145 -14.28 -4.62 -14.58
CA GLY A 145 -14.12 -3.76 -15.76
C GLY A 145 -13.99 -4.55 -17.07
N ARG A 146 -13.64 -5.84 -17.00
CA ARG A 146 -13.58 -6.77 -18.13
C ARG A 146 -14.84 -7.64 -18.26
N HIS A 147 -15.86 -7.41 -17.43
CA HIS A 147 -17.06 -8.24 -17.31
C HIS A 147 -16.77 -9.71 -16.93
N ASP A 148 -15.61 -9.99 -16.35
CA ASP A 148 -15.24 -11.31 -15.85
C ASP A 148 -15.72 -11.51 -14.41
N LEU A 149 -16.99 -11.85 -14.27
CA LEU A 149 -17.61 -12.13 -12.97
C LEU A 149 -16.99 -13.34 -12.26
N SER A 150 -16.42 -14.30 -13.02
CA SER A 150 -15.78 -15.47 -12.43
C SER A 150 -14.47 -15.07 -11.75
N GLY A 151 -13.64 -14.28 -12.44
CA GLY A 151 -12.41 -13.71 -11.87
C GLY A 151 -12.70 -12.80 -10.69
N ALA A 152 -13.71 -11.92 -10.78
CA ALA A 152 -14.10 -11.05 -9.68
C ALA A 152 -14.50 -11.84 -8.42
N LYS A 153 -15.26 -12.94 -8.58
CA LYS A 153 -15.62 -13.83 -7.46
C LYS A 153 -14.43 -14.57 -6.85
N VAL A 154 -13.40 -14.90 -7.64
CA VAL A 154 -12.16 -15.49 -7.12
C VAL A 154 -11.46 -14.50 -6.19
N GLU A 155 -11.32 -13.25 -6.61
CA GLU A 155 -10.70 -12.21 -5.77
C GLU A 155 -11.58 -11.85 -4.56
N ALA A 156 -12.91 -11.85 -4.69
CA ALA A 156 -13.83 -11.71 -3.55
C ALA A 156 -13.63 -12.83 -2.50
N ARG A 157 -13.43 -14.07 -2.96
CA ARG A 157 -13.14 -15.21 -2.07
C ARG A 157 -11.78 -15.07 -1.39
N ARG A 158 -10.77 -14.55 -2.10
CA ARG A 158 -9.44 -14.29 -1.53
C ARG A 158 -9.49 -13.19 -0.47
N LEU A 159 -10.24 -12.13 -0.74
CA LEU A 159 -10.52 -11.07 0.23
C LEU A 159 -11.13 -11.66 1.51
N GLU A 160 -12.20 -12.45 1.39
CA GLU A 160 -12.88 -13.11 2.53
C GLU A 160 -11.92 -14.01 3.35
N VAL A 161 -11.00 -14.70 2.67
CA VAL A 161 -9.97 -15.52 3.34
C VAL A 161 -8.96 -14.63 4.08
N MET A 162 -8.51 -13.55 3.45
CA MET A 162 -7.56 -12.61 4.02
C MET A 162 -8.16 -11.88 5.24
N GLU A 163 -9.42 -11.46 5.16
CA GLU A 163 -10.15 -10.85 6.29
C GLU A 163 -10.23 -11.78 7.49
N ARG A 164 -10.54 -13.06 7.27
CA ARG A 164 -10.55 -14.07 8.34
C ARG A 164 -9.17 -14.28 8.95
N TYR A 165 -8.13 -14.27 8.13
CA TYR A 165 -6.74 -14.41 8.60
C TYR A 165 -6.31 -13.20 9.45
N LEU A 166 -6.81 -12.01 9.11
CA LEU A 166 -6.48 -10.76 9.80
C LEU A 166 -7.44 -10.40 10.94
N LYS A 167 -8.50 -11.17 11.17
CA LYS A 167 -9.56 -10.87 12.15
C LYS A 167 -9.07 -10.75 13.61
N ASP A 168 -7.92 -11.34 13.93
CA ASP A 168 -7.27 -11.24 15.24
C ASP A 168 -6.25 -10.07 15.32
N SER A 169 -6.10 -9.26 14.27
CA SER A 169 -5.29 -8.03 14.24
C SER A 169 -6.18 -6.78 14.22
N GLU A 170 -5.90 -5.81 15.09
CA GLU A 170 -6.87 -4.78 15.53
C GLU A 170 -7.25 -3.69 14.48
N ASP A 171 -6.66 -3.66 13.27
CA ASP A 171 -6.71 -2.47 12.38
C ASP A 171 -7.48 -2.60 11.04
N THR A 172 -8.20 -3.69 10.78
CA THR A 172 -8.69 -3.99 9.41
C THR A 172 -9.96 -3.26 8.94
N THR A 173 -10.61 -2.43 9.74
CA THR A 173 -12.06 -2.15 9.55
C THR A 173 -12.42 -1.28 8.34
N ALA A 174 -11.70 -0.19 8.06
CA ALA A 174 -12.13 0.79 7.04
C ALA A 174 -12.00 0.31 5.58
N LEU A 175 -11.01 -0.54 5.29
CA LEU A 175 -10.73 -0.99 3.91
C LEU A 175 -11.56 -2.20 3.46
N VAL A 176 -12.18 -2.90 4.40
CA VAL A 176 -13.13 -3.99 4.12
C VAL A 176 -14.37 -3.46 3.39
N GLY A 177 -14.79 -2.21 3.65
CA GLY A 177 -16.01 -1.65 3.10
C GLY A 177 -16.10 -1.69 1.58
N LEU A 178 -15.07 -1.17 0.88
CA LEU A 178 -15.05 -1.17 -0.60
C LEU A 178 -14.91 -2.59 -1.15
N GLY A 179 -14.04 -3.41 -0.55
CA GLY A 179 -13.86 -4.80 -0.97
C GLY A 179 -15.16 -5.60 -0.91
N SER A 180 -15.87 -5.51 0.21
CA SER A 180 -17.17 -6.17 0.42
C SER A 180 -18.27 -5.60 -0.49
N TYR A 181 -18.26 -4.29 -0.77
CA TYR A 181 -19.16 -3.71 -1.76
C TYR A 181 -18.95 -4.37 -3.14
N LEU A 182 -17.69 -4.45 -3.59
CA LEU A 182 -17.35 -5.02 -4.91
C LEU A 182 -17.62 -6.52 -4.97
N ALA A 183 -17.39 -7.24 -3.87
CA ALA A 183 -17.74 -8.64 -3.73
C ALA A 183 -19.27 -8.83 -3.87
N GLY A 184 -20.06 -8.04 -3.14
CA GLY A 184 -21.52 -8.06 -3.22
C GLY A 184 -22.01 -7.81 -4.64
N PHE A 185 -21.43 -6.83 -5.32
CA PHE A 185 -21.74 -6.52 -6.73
C PHE A 185 -21.40 -7.70 -7.65
N ALA A 186 -20.22 -8.32 -7.50
CA ALA A 186 -19.80 -9.46 -8.31
C ALA A 186 -20.76 -10.67 -8.14
N TYR A 187 -21.13 -11.01 -6.91
CA TYR A 187 -22.08 -12.08 -6.64
C TYR A 187 -23.50 -11.75 -7.12
N GLU A 188 -23.94 -10.51 -6.98
CA GLU A 188 -25.23 -10.05 -7.49
C GLU A 188 -25.33 -10.25 -9.00
N LYS A 189 -24.32 -9.78 -9.75
CA LYS A 189 -24.32 -9.90 -11.22
C LYS A 189 -24.13 -11.35 -11.67
N ALA A 190 -23.55 -12.20 -10.83
CA ALA A 190 -23.48 -13.65 -11.06
C ALA A 190 -24.80 -14.37 -10.73
N GLY A 191 -25.82 -13.68 -10.22
CA GLY A 191 -27.12 -14.25 -9.85
C GLY A 191 -27.15 -14.92 -8.47
N ASP A 192 -26.10 -14.77 -7.67
CA ASP A 192 -25.99 -15.31 -6.33
C ASP A 192 -26.46 -14.28 -5.29
N ARG A 193 -27.78 -14.21 -5.15
CA ARG A 193 -28.45 -13.24 -4.28
C ARG A 193 -28.02 -13.34 -2.82
N ASP A 194 -27.89 -14.55 -2.29
CA ASP A 194 -27.63 -14.75 -0.87
C ASP A 194 -26.20 -14.34 -0.52
N ALA A 195 -25.22 -14.68 -1.37
CA ALA A 195 -23.85 -14.20 -1.22
C ALA A 195 -23.76 -12.66 -1.39
N ALA A 196 -24.50 -12.10 -2.35
CA ALA A 196 -24.54 -10.65 -2.55
C ALA A 196 -25.03 -9.91 -1.29
N LEU A 197 -26.15 -10.35 -0.70
CA LEU A 197 -26.71 -9.74 0.50
C LEU A 197 -25.76 -9.86 1.71
N LEU A 198 -25.02 -10.97 1.84
CA LEU A 198 -24.03 -11.13 2.89
C LEU A 198 -22.92 -10.08 2.79
N HIS A 199 -22.34 -9.92 1.59
CA HIS A 199 -21.25 -8.97 1.37
C HIS A 199 -21.71 -7.51 1.44
N TYR A 200 -22.93 -7.19 0.99
CA TYR A 200 -23.49 -5.85 1.15
C TYR A 200 -23.78 -5.49 2.61
N GLU A 201 -24.23 -6.44 3.43
CA GLU A 201 -24.37 -6.22 4.87
C GLU A 201 -23.01 -5.93 5.52
N GLU A 202 -21.96 -6.65 5.13
CA GLU A 202 -20.60 -6.42 5.60
C GLU A 202 -20.07 -5.04 5.18
N ALA A 203 -20.27 -4.64 3.92
CA ALA A 203 -19.90 -3.31 3.44
C ALA A 203 -20.58 -2.20 4.25
N LEU A 204 -21.90 -2.34 4.48
CA LEU A 204 -22.70 -1.38 5.24
C LEU A 204 -22.42 -1.37 6.75
N SER A 205 -21.76 -2.39 7.28
CA SER A 205 -21.29 -2.39 8.67
C SER A 205 -20.08 -1.48 8.91
N VAL A 206 -19.38 -1.11 7.82
CA VAL A 206 -18.17 -0.29 7.85
C VAL A 206 -18.45 1.14 7.39
N HIS A 207 -19.15 1.29 6.27
CA HIS A 207 -19.39 2.59 5.63
C HIS A 207 -20.81 2.71 5.07
N ASP A 208 -21.32 3.93 5.05
CA ASP A 208 -22.60 4.21 4.41
C ASP A 208 -22.43 4.19 2.88
N TYR A 209 -23.20 3.34 2.20
CA TYR A 209 -23.24 3.28 0.74
C TYR A 209 -24.65 3.60 0.21
N PRO A 210 -25.03 4.88 0.12
CA PRO A 210 -26.29 5.30 -0.50
C PRO A 210 -26.55 4.70 -1.89
N SER A 211 -25.50 4.41 -2.68
CA SER A 211 -25.65 3.75 -3.99
C SER A 211 -26.28 2.35 -3.91
N LEU A 212 -26.20 1.66 -2.76
CA LEU A 212 -26.81 0.34 -2.56
C LEU A 212 -28.31 0.39 -2.29
N LEU A 213 -28.91 1.58 -2.09
CA LEU A 213 -30.33 1.70 -1.73
C LEU A 213 -31.24 0.98 -2.73
N GLN A 214 -31.12 1.30 -4.02
CA GLN A 214 -31.98 0.71 -5.05
C GLN A 214 -31.66 -0.78 -5.29
N PRO A 215 -30.39 -1.21 -5.46
CA PRO A 215 -30.05 -2.63 -5.55
C PRO A 215 -30.63 -3.46 -4.40
N LEU A 216 -30.52 -2.98 -3.16
CA LEU A 216 -31.04 -3.68 -1.99
C LEU A 216 -32.57 -3.71 -1.96
N GLN A 217 -33.27 -2.64 -2.36
CA GLN A 217 -34.73 -2.70 -2.50
C GLN A 217 -35.19 -3.77 -3.50
N VAL A 218 -34.45 -3.98 -4.58
CA VAL A 218 -34.72 -5.02 -5.58
C VAL A 218 -34.41 -6.40 -4.98
N LEU A 219 -33.21 -6.58 -4.43
CA LEU A 219 -32.74 -7.87 -3.91
C LEU A 219 -33.56 -8.33 -2.70
N THR A 220 -34.01 -7.44 -1.83
CA THR A 220 -34.81 -7.82 -0.66
C THR A 220 -36.31 -7.86 -0.95
N GLY A 221 -36.77 -7.22 -2.02
CA GLY A 221 -38.20 -6.98 -2.26
C GLY A 221 -38.83 -6.05 -1.22
N GLY A 222 -38.02 -5.31 -0.46
CA GLY A 222 -38.45 -4.51 0.69
C GLY A 222 -38.69 -5.31 1.98
N GLU A 223 -38.35 -6.61 1.98
CA GLU A 223 -38.38 -7.42 3.19
C GLU A 223 -37.19 -7.14 4.09
N ARG A 224 -37.37 -7.26 5.41
CA ARG A 224 -36.28 -7.20 6.37
C ARG A 224 -35.32 -8.38 6.18
N LYS A 225 -34.02 -8.12 6.19
CA LYS A 225 -32.94 -9.12 6.05
C LYS A 225 -31.92 -9.05 7.17
N SER A 226 -31.35 -7.88 7.41
CA SER A 226 -30.23 -7.70 8.33
C SER A 226 -30.14 -6.25 8.81
N PRO A 227 -29.50 -5.98 9.97
CA PRO A 227 -29.57 -4.66 10.61
C PRO A 227 -29.16 -3.49 9.72
N HIS A 228 -28.03 -3.57 9.00
CA HIS A 228 -27.52 -2.43 8.23
C HIS A 228 -28.28 -2.25 6.91
N ILE A 229 -28.59 -3.36 6.21
CA ILE A 229 -29.48 -3.33 5.04
C ILE A 229 -30.85 -2.75 5.41
N ASP A 230 -31.46 -3.21 6.50
CA ASP A 230 -32.77 -2.77 6.96
C ASP A 230 -32.78 -1.28 7.32
N ALA A 231 -31.67 -0.78 7.90
CA ALA A 231 -31.50 0.63 8.21
C ALA A 231 -31.45 1.48 6.94
N LEU A 232 -30.72 1.05 5.91
CA LEU A 232 -30.61 1.77 4.65
C LEU A 232 -31.95 1.81 3.88
N ILE A 233 -32.67 0.68 3.82
CA ILE A 233 -33.95 0.59 3.09
C ILE A 233 -35.16 1.01 3.94
N ALA A 234 -34.96 1.48 5.18
CA ALA A 234 -36.03 1.75 6.13
C ALA A 234 -37.12 2.68 5.54
N GLY A 235 -38.38 2.25 5.63
CA GLY A 235 -39.53 3.03 5.13
C GLY A 235 -39.64 3.09 3.60
N ARG A 236 -38.83 2.29 2.88
CA ARG A 236 -38.91 2.14 1.42
C ARG A 236 -39.49 0.77 1.06
N GLY A 237 -40.37 0.74 0.05
CA GLY A 237 -40.91 -0.52 -0.49
C GLY A 237 -39.92 -1.22 -1.41
N GLY A 238 -40.28 -2.41 -1.90
CA GLY A 238 -39.53 -3.06 -2.98
C GLY A 238 -39.45 -2.18 -4.23
N ALA A 239 -38.32 -2.26 -4.94
CA ALA A 239 -38.11 -1.57 -6.20
C ALA A 239 -38.27 -2.55 -7.38
N GLU A 240 -38.67 -2.02 -8.54
CA GLU A 240 -38.66 -2.81 -9.77
C GLU A 240 -37.21 -3.06 -10.21
N SER A 241 -36.93 -4.27 -10.70
CA SER A 241 -35.62 -4.60 -11.27
C SER A 241 -35.36 -3.76 -12.51
N LEU A 242 -34.13 -3.25 -12.65
CA LEU A 242 -33.70 -2.44 -13.80
C LEU A 242 -34.01 -3.12 -15.14
N ALA A 243 -33.82 -4.45 -15.22
CA ALA A 243 -34.11 -5.22 -16.42
C ALA A 243 -35.61 -5.17 -16.83
N ARG A 244 -36.53 -5.08 -15.87
CA ARG A 244 -37.97 -4.94 -16.15
C ARG A 244 -38.34 -3.50 -16.53
N ALA A 245 -37.66 -2.52 -15.93
CA ALA A 245 -37.81 -1.11 -16.29
C ALA A 245 -37.24 -0.79 -17.69
N GLY A 246 -36.43 -1.68 -18.27
CA GLY A 246 -35.71 -1.44 -19.52
C GLY A 246 -34.44 -0.61 -19.34
N ASP A 247 -34.00 -0.45 -18.09
CA ASP A 247 -32.84 0.32 -17.70
C ASP A 247 -31.58 -0.56 -17.62
N SER A 248 -30.41 0.07 -17.72
CA SER A 248 -29.10 -0.56 -17.53
C SER A 248 -28.45 -0.04 -16.26
N GLU A 249 -27.53 -0.84 -15.72
CA GLU A 249 -26.77 -0.49 -14.53
C GLU A 249 -25.31 -0.25 -14.89
N VAL A 250 -24.73 0.80 -14.31
CA VAL A 250 -23.32 1.12 -14.48
C VAL A 250 -22.72 1.34 -13.10
N LEU A 251 -21.70 0.55 -12.76
CA LEU A 251 -20.85 0.81 -11.60
C LEU A 251 -19.72 1.74 -12.04
N VAL A 252 -19.67 2.93 -11.46
CA VAL A 252 -18.58 3.90 -11.68
C VAL A 252 -17.73 3.97 -10.44
N VAL A 253 -16.44 3.63 -10.58
CA VAL A 253 -15.45 3.76 -9.52
C VAL A 253 -14.43 4.80 -9.95
N VAL A 254 -14.19 5.79 -9.09
CA VAL A 254 -13.27 6.89 -9.38
C VAL A 254 -12.16 6.88 -8.33
N GLY A 255 -10.95 6.50 -8.74
CA GLY A 255 -9.74 6.68 -7.95
C GLY A 255 -8.97 7.91 -8.42
N TYR A 256 -8.49 8.73 -7.49
CA TYR A 256 -7.66 9.90 -7.80
C TYR A 256 -6.66 10.17 -6.68
N GLY A 257 -5.63 10.96 -7.00
CA GLY A 257 -4.55 11.27 -6.08
C GLY A 257 -3.50 10.17 -6.01
N ARG A 258 -2.55 10.34 -5.08
CA ARG A 258 -1.48 9.38 -4.80
C ARG A 258 -1.20 9.41 -3.31
N VAL A 259 -0.92 8.24 -2.75
CA VAL A 259 -0.42 8.10 -1.39
C VAL A 259 0.91 8.85 -1.25
N PRO A 260 1.14 9.60 -0.15
CA PRO A 260 2.39 10.29 0.08
C PRO A 260 3.58 9.31 0.12
N GLN A 261 4.68 9.73 -0.49
CA GLN A 261 5.92 8.95 -0.47
C GLN A 261 6.66 9.15 0.85
N LYS A 262 7.38 8.12 1.29
CA LYS A 262 8.36 8.30 2.37
C LYS A 262 9.57 9.06 1.82
N LEU A 263 10.05 10.02 2.58
CA LEU A 263 11.19 10.85 2.22
C LEU A 263 12.27 10.67 3.28
N PRO A 264 13.56 10.58 2.90
CA PRO A 264 14.63 10.54 3.87
C PRO A 264 14.66 11.84 4.66
N GLU A 265 14.64 11.74 5.99
CA GLU A 265 14.72 12.89 6.87
C GLU A 265 15.86 12.76 7.87
N ARG A 266 16.50 13.89 8.16
CA ARG A 266 17.57 14.01 9.13
C ARG A 266 17.14 14.91 10.28
N ILE A 267 17.12 14.35 11.49
CA ILE A 267 16.76 15.10 12.71
C ILE A 267 17.87 15.03 13.76
N PRO A 268 17.99 16.04 14.64
CA PRO A 268 18.93 15.99 15.76
C PRO A 268 18.66 14.80 16.69
N ILE A 269 19.73 14.17 17.21
CA ILE A 269 19.59 13.00 18.10
C ILE A 269 18.76 13.29 19.36
N GLY A 270 18.86 14.50 19.92
CA GLY A 270 18.04 14.89 21.08
C GLY A 270 16.54 14.92 20.78
N LEU A 271 16.13 15.36 19.58
CA LEU A 271 14.73 15.31 19.15
C LEU A 271 14.29 13.86 18.98
N ALA A 272 15.11 13.04 18.33
CA ALA A 272 14.82 11.61 18.14
C ALA A 272 14.61 10.88 19.48
N LEU A 273 15.50 11.09 20.46
CA LEU A 273 15.37 10.53 21.81
C LEU A 273 14.09 10.98 22.53
N THR A 274 13.64 12.21 22.26
CA THR A 274 12.37 12.73 22.80
C THR A 274 11.18 12.01 22.17
N MET A 275 11.22 11.74 20.86
CA MET A 275 10.14 11.04 20.14
C MET A 275 9.95 9.59 20.63
N VAL A 276 11.02 8.95 21.11
CA VAL A 276 10.99 7.54 21.54
C VAL A 276 11.11 7.35 23.06
N SER A 277 11.01 8.42 23.85
CA SER A 277 11.27 8.37 25.29
C SER A 277 10.38 7.38 26.07
N GLY A 278 9.21 7.04 25.53
CA GLY A 278 8.29 6.06 26.11
C GLY A 278 8.60 4.60 25.77
N ILE A 279 9.47 4.32 24.80
CA ILE A 279 9.73 2.96 24.28
C ILE A 279 11.22 2.58 24.25
N ILE A 280 12.14 3.55 24.28
CA ILE A 280 13.59 3.29 24.28
C ILE A 280 14.04 2.70 25.62
N SER A 281 15.00 1.76 25.56
CA SER A 281 15.59 1.20 26.79
C SER A 281 16.48 2.25 27.51
N PRO A 282 16.56 2.23 28.84
CA PRO A 282 17.47 3.12 29.57
C PRO A 282 18.94 2.97 29.16
N HIS A 283 19.34 1.77 28.74
CA HIS A 283 20.70 1.48 28.29
C HIS A 283 21.01 2.18 26.95
N ASP A 284 20.15 1.98 25.94
CA ASP A 284 20.34 2.59 24.62
C ASP A 284 20.25 4.12 24.70
N ALA A 285 19.35 4.64 25.53
CA ALA A 285 19.24 6.08 25.78
C ALA A 285 20.53 6.64 26.40
N ALA A 286 21.11 5.97 27.39
CA ALA A 286 22.37 6.39 28.01
C ALA A 286 23.52 6.38 26.98
N GLN A 287 23.59 5.32 26.17
CA GLN A 287 24.62 5.18 25.14
C GLN A 287 24.51 6.25 24.05
N ALA A 288 23.29 6.50 23.55
CA ALA A 288 23.04 7.58 22.59
C ALA A 288 23.44 8.95 23.14
N ASN A 289 23.12 9.23 24.41
CA ASN A 289 23.49 10.48 25.08
C ASN A 289 25.01 10.62 25.24
N GLU A 290 25.72 9.55 25.58
CA GLU A 290 27.18 9.55 25.68
C GLU A 290 27.84 9.83 24.32
N LEU A 291 27.39 9.15 23.27
CA LEU A 291 27.86 9.36 21.90
C LEU A 291 27.59 10.80 21.44
N ALA A 292 26.44 11.37 21.80
CA ALA A 292 26.10 12.75 21.52
C ALA A 292 26.99 13.73 22.28
N ALA A 293 27.27 13.49 23.56
CA ALA A 293 28.15 14.32 24.38
C ALA A 293 29.60 14.32 23.88
N LYS A 294 30.07 13.20 23.31
CA LYS A 294 31.39 13.10 22.65
C LYS A 294 31.43 13.75 21.25
N GLY A 295 30.30 14.21 20.73
CA GLY A 295 30.18 14.76 19.38
C GLY A 295 30.29 13.71 18.27
N LEU A 296 30.24 12.42 18.60
CA LEU A 296 30.32 11.31 17.64
C LEU A 296 29.02 11.16 16.86
N VAL A 297 27.90 11.58 17.45
CA VAL A 297 26.56 11.56 16.84
C VAL A 297 25.83 12.84 17.17
N THR A 298 25.34 13.53 16.14
CA THR A 298 24.52 14.73 16.35
C THR A 298 23.16 14.65 15.64
N TRP A 299 22.95 13.62 14.82
CA TRP A 299 21.72 13.41 14.05
C TRP A 299 21.46 11.92 13.78
N ILE A 300 20.22 11.60 13.46
CA ILE A 300 19.82 10.34 12.84
C ILE A 300 19.21 10.60 11.46
N ASN A 301 19.24 9.58 10.61
CA ASN A 301 18.44 9.55 9.38
C ASN A 301 17.36 8.48 9.53
N PHE A 302 16.14 8.81 9.16
CA PHE A 302 15.01 7.86 9.12
C PHE A 302 14.04 8.31 8.01
N PRO A 303 13.24 7.39 7.44
CA PRO A 303 12.19 7.79 6.50
C PRO A 303 11.06 8.51 7.26
N ARG A 304 10.51 9.59 6.70
CA ARG A 304 9.26 10.22 7.13
C ARG A 304 8.24 10.23 6.02
N LEU A 305 6.97 10.00 6.32
CA LEU A 305 5.88 10.17 5.35
C LEU A 305 5.79 11.64 4.88
N GLY A 306 5.86 11.85 3.57
CA GLY A 306 5.80 13.16 2.94
C GLY A 306 4.42 13.84 3.05
N PRO A 307 4.32 15.08 2.56
CA PRO A 307 3.04 15.80 2.54
C PRO A 307 2.07 15.19 1.52
N ALA A 308 0.78 15.36 1.79
CA ALA A 308 -0.30 15.09 0.85
C ALA A 308 -0.07 15.82 -0.48
N ARG A 309 -0.31 15.15 -1.60
CA ARG A 309 -0.30 15.79 -2.92
C ARG A 309 -1.73 16.14 -3.31
N GLY A 310 -2.16 17.34 -2.93
CA GLY A 310 -3.48 17.90 -3.25
C GLY A 310 -4.48 17.80 -2.10
N ARG A 311 -5.66 18.37 -2.33
CA ARG A 311 -6.85 18.17 -1.49
C ARG A 311 -7.98 17.84 -2.43
N TYR A 312 -8.63 16.71 -2.19
CA TYR A 312 -9.64 16.21 -3.08
C TYR A 312 -10.98 16.14 -2.36
N SER A 313 -12.03 16.55 -3.05
CA SER A 313 -13.41 16.32 -2.64
C SER A 313 -14.00 15.18 -3.45
N THR A 314 -15.00 14.48 -2.92
CA THR A 314 -15.76 13.50 -3.69
C THR A 314 -16.25 14.12 -5.01
N PRO A 315 -15.92 13.52 -6.17
CA PRO A 315 -16.29 14.07 -7.46
C PRO A 315 -17.81 14.01 -7.66
N GLN A 316 -18.32 14.89 -8.50
CA GLN A 316 -19.70 14.82 -8.98
C GLN A 316 -19.74 14.04 -10.29
N LEU A 317 -20.66 13.09 -10.40
CA LEU A 317 -20.93 12.36 -11.63
C LEU A 317 -22.17 12.95 -12.30
N TRP A 318 -22.14 13.13 -13.63
CA TRP A 318 -23.34 13.46 -14.40
C TRP A 318 -23.70 12.30 -15.30
N VAL A 319 -24.93 11.80 -15.16
CA VAL A 319 -25.53 10.78 -16.04
C VAL A 319 -26.74 11.41 -16.71
N ASP A 320 -26.76 11.45 -18.03
CA ASP A 320 -27.84 12.07 -18.83
C ASP A 320 -28.22 13.49 -18.37
N GLY A 321 -27.22 14.29 -18.01
CA GLY A 321 -27.39 15.68 -17.56
C GLY A 321 -27.90 15.83 -16.12
N ARG A 322 -28.07 14.74 -15.37
CA ARG A 322 -28.43 14.75 -13.94
C ARG A 322 -27.20 14.48 -13.09
N ALA A 323 -27.00 15.32 -12.07
CA ALA A 323 -25.96 15.08 -11.08
C ALA A 323 -26.35 13.89 -10.18
N THR A 324 -25.45 12.93 -10.07
CA THR A 324 -25.55 11.73 -9.23
C THR A 324 -24.43 11.80 -8.19
N GLY A 325 -24.80 11.59 -6.92
CA GLY A 325 -23.83 11.50 -5.83
C GLY A 325 -22.97 10.24 -5.96
N LEU A 326 -21.69 10.36 -5.65
CA LEU A 326 -20.80 9.23 -5.47
C LEU A 326 -20.62 8.97 -3.98
N ASP A 327 -20.56 7.70 -3.61
CA ASP A 327 -20.24 7.30 -2.25
C ASP A 327 -18.74 7.52 -2.01
N HIS A 328 -18.38 8.01 -0.81
CA HIS A 328 -16.97 8.08 -0.42
C HIS A 328 -16.53 6.72 0.09
N ALA A 329 -16.13 5.84 -0.84
CA ALA A 329 -15.86 4.46 -0.52
C ALA A 329 -14.62 4.26 0.37
N MET A 330 -13.57 5.09 0.19
CA MET A 330 -12.28 4.86 0.84
C MET A 330 -11.35 6.09 0.77
N ASP A 331 -10.56 6.31 1.82
CA ASP A 331 -9.43 7.25 1.84
C ASP A 331 -8.13 6.51 2.20
N ILE A 332 -7.38 6.11 1.17
CA ILE A 332 -6.13 5.35 1.33
C ILE A 332 -5.05 6.22 1.99
N GLU A 333 -5.04 7.54 1.73
CA GLU A 333 -4.04 8.42 2.34
C GLU A 333 -4.23 8.52 3.86
N ALA A 334 -5.48 8.67 4.31
CA ALA A 334 -5.80 8.71 5.73
C ALA A 334 -5.38 7.42 6.44
N GLU A 335 -5.59 6.27 5.81
CA GLU A 335 -5.16 4.97 6.32
C GLU A 335 -3.64 4.88 6.46
N VAL A 336 -2.91 5.19 5.39
CA VAL A 336 -1.44 5.17 5.37
C VAL A 336 -0.86 6.12 6.41
N ARG A 337 -1.49 7.27 6.61
CA ARG A 337 -1.07 8.25 7.62
C ARG A 337 -1.30 7.72 9.05
N ARG A 338 -2.47 7.15 9.33
CA ARG A 338 -2.76 6.55 10.65
C ARG A 338 -1.74 5.48 11.01
N GLU A 339 -1.50 4.57 10.08
CA GLU A 339 -0.52 3.48 10.24
C GLU A 339 0.92 3.99 10.38
N TRP A 340 1.26 5.06 9.67
CA TRP A 340 2.57 5.70 9.81
C TRP A 340 2.74 6.33 11.19
N GLU A 341 1.73 7.06 11.69
CA GLU A 341 1.77 7.71 13.01
C GLU A 341 1.98 6.70 14.14
N GLU A 342 1.38 5.51 14.03
CA GLU A 342 1.59 4.43 14.99
C GLU A 342 3.01 3.84 14.92
N LYS A 343 3.54 3.66 13.71
CA LYS A 343 4.84 3.00 13.47
C LYS A 343 6.05 3.94 13.59
N GLU A 344 5.87 5.24 13.42
CA GLU A 344 6.97 6.23 13.38
C GLU A 344 7.89 6.13 14.61
N PRO A 345 7.41 6.03 15.87
CA PRO A 345 8.28 5.87 17.03
C PRO A 345 9.19 4.64 16.95
N THR A 346 8.65 3.49 16.51
CA THR A 346 9.40 2.24 16.35
C THR A 346 10.44 2.34 15.24
N VAL A 347 10.11 3.04 14.14
CA VAL A 347 11.06 3.31 13.04
C VAL A 347 12.20 4.21 13.52
N VAL A 348 11.90 5.26 14.29
CA VAL A 348 12.90 6.16 14.88
C VAL A 348 13.80 5.40 15.86
N LEU A 349 13.22 4.57 16.73
CA LEU A 349 13.98 3.73 17.67
C LEU A 349 14.95 2.82 16.92
N SER A 350 14.48 2.16 15.86
CA SER A 350 15.30 1.29 15.01
C SER A 350 16.44 2.06 14.32
N ALA A 351 16.22 3.33 13.95
CA ALA A 351 17.28 4.18 13.40
C ALA A 351 18.33 4.55 14.45
N ILE A 352 17.92 4.81 15.70
CA ILE A 352 18.84 5.06 16.83
C ILE A 352 19.69 3.82 17.11
N THR A 353 19.07 2.65 17.26
CA THR A 353 19.78 1.39 17.53
C THR A 353 20.80 1.08 16.45
N ARG A 354 20.43 1.15 15.16
CA ARG A 354 21.37 0.93 14.04
C ARG A 354 22.54 1.92 14.07
N MET A 355 22.27 3.17 14.36
CA MET A 355 23.31 4.20 14.45
C MET A 355 24.28 3.91 15.60
N ILE A 356 23.79 3.52 16.78
CA ILE A 356 24.63 3.09 17.91
C ILE A 356 25.49 1.89 17.49
N THR A 357 24.87 0.84 16.96
CA THR A 357 25.57 -0.40 16.55
C THR A 357 26.67 -0.14 15.53
N ARG A 358 26.44 0.70 14.52
CA ARG A 358 27.45 1.03 13.50
C ARG A 358 28.67 1.74 14.08
N ILE A 359 28.48 2.57 15.11
CA ILE A 359 29.60 3.29 15.74
C ILE A 359 30.41 2.36 16.61
N ILE A 360 29.77 1.53 17.43
CA ILE A 360 30.46 0.51 18.22
C ILE A 360 31.27 -0.41 17.29
N ALA A 361 30.66 -0.89 16.20
CA ALA A 361 31.33 -1.73 15.23
C ALA A 361 32.52 -1.01 14.56
N GLY A 362 32.37 0.29 14.25
CA GLY A 362 33.45 1.11 13.71
C GLY A 362 34.60 1.37 14.67
N GLU A 363 34.31 1.52 15.98
CA GLU A 363 35.31 1.67 17.04
C GLU A 363 36.07 0.36 17.34
N VAL A 364 35.46 -0.80 17.10
CA VAL A 364 36.10 -2.12 17.31
C VAL A 364 37.07 -2.51 16.18
N VAL A 365 36.95 -1.86 15.01
CA VAL A 365 37.80 -2.12 13.83
C VAL A 365 39.02 -1.19 13.75
N GLN A 366 39.06 -0.14 14.57
CA GLN A 366 40.23 0.76 14.73
C GLN A 366 41.08 0.36 15.92
#